data_AF-A0A520IPW0-F1
#
_entry.id   AF-A0A520IPW0-F1
#
_cell.length_a   1.000
_cell.length_b   1.000
_cell.length_c   1.000
_cell.angle_alpha   90.00
_cell.angle_beta   90.00
_cell.angle_gamma   90.00
#
_symmetry.space_group_name_H-M   'P 1'
#
loop_
_entity.id
_entity.type
_entity.pdbx_description
1 polymer ?
#
loop_
_entity_poly.entity_id
_entity_poly.type
_entity_poly.pdbx_seq_one_letter_code
_entity_poly.pdbx_strand_id
1 'polypeptide(L)' 'MLTPDQARDRATDIVARATAAGADAADAVFAADAALDVSIRLGKLEDIGRSESEELGL' A
#
# COMPACT_ATOMS: atom_id res chain seq x y z
N MET A 1 -3.47 5.07 -6.44
CA MET A 1 -2.83 3.79 -6.10
C MET A 1 -2.04 3.22 -7.27
N LEU A 2 -0.94 2.52 -7.00
CA LEU A 2 -0.19 1.76 -8.00
C LEU A 2 -1.04 0.65 -8.61
N THR A 3 -0.79 0.34 -9.88
CA THR A 3 -1.29 -0.91 -10.46
C THR A 3 -0.54 -2.10 -9.85
N PRO A 4 -1.10 -3.32 -9.92
CA PRO A 4 -0.40 -4.52 -9.48
C PRO A 4 0.97 -4.71 -10.15
N ASP A 5 1.10 -4.36 -11.43
CA ASP A 5 2.38 -4.43 -12.14
C ASP A 5 3.39 -3.41 -11.59
N GLN A 6 2.97 -2.16 -11.36
CA GLN A 6 3.85 -1.14 -10.79
C GLN A 6 4.27 -1.46 -9.35
N ALA A 7 3.37 -2.05 -8.56
CA ALA A 7 3.65 -2.51 -7.20
C ALA A 7 4.66 -3.68 -7.20
N ARG A 8 4.48 -4.65 -8.11
CA ARG A 8 5.43 -5.76 -8.31
C ARG A 8 6.80 -5.26 -8.74
N ASP A 9 6.85 -4.31 -9.67
CA ASP A 9 8.10 -3.76 -10.17
C ASP A 9 8.88 -3.07 -9.03
N ARG A 10 8.19 -2.32 -8.15
CA ARG A 10 8.80 -1.73 -6.95
C ARG A 10 9.28 -2.76 -5.93
N ALA A 11 8.47 -3.78 -5.65
CA ALA A 11 8.86 -4.86 -4.74
C ALA A 11 10.08 -5.63 -5.27
N THR A 12 10.17 -5.81 -6.58
CA THR A 12 11.31 -6.48 -7.22
C THR A 12 12.57 -5.61 -7.17
N ASP A 13 12.46 -4.31 -7.44
CA ASP A 13 13.60 -3.37 -7.39
C ASP A 13 14.25 -3.31 -6.02
N ILE A 14 13.44 -3.22 -4.95
CA ILE A 14 13.99 -3.10 -3.59
C ILE A 14 14.69 -4.39 -3.12
N VAL A 15 14.16 -5.57 -3.48
CA VAL A 15 14.84 -6.85 -3.25
C VAL A 15 16.16 -6.90 -4.01
N ALA A 16 16.17 -6.55 -5.31
CA ALA A 16 17.38 -6.53 -6.12
C ALA A 16 18.46 -5.61 -5.53
N ARG A 17 18.06 -4.45 -5.02
CA ARG A 17 18.96 -3.50 -4.33
C ARG A 17 19.48 -4.05 -3.00
N ALA A 18 18.65 -4.74 -2.23
CA ALA A 18 19.06 -5.35 -0.97
C ALA A 18 20.11 -6.45 -1.20
N THR A 19 19.86 -7.33 -2.19
CA THR A 19 20.82 -8.37 -2.58
C THR A 19 22.11 -7.76 -3.13
N ALA A 20 22.03 -6.73 -3.98
CA ALA A 20 23.21 -6.02 -4.48
C ALA A 20 24.02 -5.32 -3.37
N ALA A 21 23.37 -4.95 -2.26
CA ALA A 21 24.01 -4.39 -1.08
C ALA A 21 24.66 -5.45 -0.17
N GLY A 22 24.57 -6.74 -0.52
CA GLY A 22 25.23 -7.84 0.19
C GLY A 22 24.29 -8.67 1.07
N ALA A 23 22.97 -8.50 0.96
CA ALA A 23 22.04 -9.44 1.58
C ALA A 23 22.06 -10.78 0.83
N ASP A 24 22.24 -11.89 1.54
CA ASP A 24 22.21 -13.24 0.94
C ASP A 24 20.80 -13.60 0.41
N ALA A 25 19.76 -13.02 1.02
CA ALA A 25 18.36 -13.10 0.59
C ALA A 25 17.57 -11.88 1.11
N ALA A 26 16.49 -11.52 0.44
CA ALA A 26 15.55 -10.48 0.86
C ALA A 26 14.14 -10.77 0.31
N ASP A 27 13.13 -10.36 1.07
CA ASP A 27 11.72 -10.41 0.68
C ASP A 27 11.17 -8.99 0.67
N ALA A 28 10.09 -8.73 -0.07
CA ALA A 28 9.40 -7.45 -0.01
C ALA A 28 7.89 -7.64 0.02
N VAL A 29 7.22 -6.78 0.77
CA VAL A 29 5.76 -6.74 0.85
C VAL A 29 5.30 -5.35 0.47
N PHE A 30 4.46 -5.28 -0.55
CA PHE A 30 3.71 -4.07 -0.88
C PHE A 30 2.27 -4.24 -0.40
N ALA A 31 1.81 -3.35 0.47
CA ALA A 31 0.44 -3.31 0.96
C ALA A 31 -0.21 -2.02 0.49
N ALA A 32 -1.46 -2.10 0.06
CA ALA A 32 -2.24 -0.93 -0.24
C ALA A 32 -3.72 -1.16 0.06
N ASP A 33 -4.36 -0.12 0.59
CA ASP A 33 -5.75 -0.15 0.99
C ASP A 33 -6.47 1.15 0.64
N ALA A 34 -7.79 1.05 0.55
CA ALA A 34 -8.68 2.19 0.44
C ALA A 34 -9.95 1.91 1.25
N ALA A 35 -10.41 2.90 2.00
CA ALA A 35 -11.65 2.82 2.76
C ALA A 35 -12.54 4.05 2.52
N LEU A 36 -13.85 3.81 2.65
CA LEU A 36 -14.88 4.84 2.61
C LEU A 36 -15.73 4.72 3.86
N ASP A 37 -15.87 5.83 4.58
CA ASP A 37 -16.63 5.92 5.82
C ASP A 37 -17.84 6.83 5.58
N VAL A 38 -19.04 6.38 5.97
CA VAL A 38 -20.26 7.17 5.83
C VAL A 38 -20.97 7.24 7.18
N SER A 39 -21.06 8.43 7.76
CA SER A 39 -21.80 8.66 9.00
C SER A 39 -23.18 9.25 8.74
N ILE A 40 -24.20 8.69 9.38
CA ILE A 40 -25.58 9.19 9.35
C ILE A 40 -26.07 9.37 10.79
N ARG A 41 -26.56 10.57 11.10
CA ARG A 41 -27.12 10.90 12.42
C ARG A 41 -28.54 11.45 12.26
N LEU A 42 -29.48 10.88 13.02
CA LEU A 42 -30.90 11.25 12.99
C LEU A 42 -31.51 11.18 11.57
N GLY A 43 -31.10 10.20 10.77
CA GLY A 43 -31.57 10.02 9.39
C GLY A 43 -31.01 11.05 8.39
N LYS A 44 -30.04 11.88 8.79
CA LYS A 44 -29.35 12.83 7.92
C LYS A 44 -27.89 12.43 7.76
N LEU A 45 -27.39 12.56 6.54
CA LEU A 45 -25.96 12.42 6.26
C LEU A 45 -25.20 13.42 7.13
N GLU A 46 -24.24 12.90 7.89
CA GLU A 46 -23.40 13.69 8.77
C GLU A 46 -22.02 13.91 8.15
N ASP A 47 -21.37 12.84 7.71
CA ASP A 47 -20.00 12.89 7.20
C ASP A 47 -19.73 11.79 6.17
N ILE A 48 -18.78 12.06 5.27
CA ILE A 48 -18.21 11.08 4.34
C ILE A 48 -16.70 11.20 4.39
N GLY A 49 -16.05 10.16 4.88
CA GLY A 49 -14.61 10.00 4.90
C GLY A 49 -14.10 9.13 3.74
N ARG A 50 -12.87 9.41 3.31
CA ARG A 50 -12.08 8.53 2.45
C ARG A 50 -10.66 8.49 2.97
N SER A 51 -10.11 7.28 3.07
CA SER A 51 -8.69 7.06 3.31
C SER A 51 -8.11 6.15 2.23
N GLU A 52 -6.85 6.39 1.90
CA GLU A 52 -6.04 5.54 1.03
C GLU A 52 -4.63 5.47 1.62
N SER A 53 -4.06 4.27 1.61
CA SER A 53 -2.71 4.03 2.12
C SER A 53 -1.95 3.10 1.18
N GLU A 54 -0.63 3.33 1.09
CA GLU A 54 0.31 2.44 0.42
C GLU A 54 1.57 2.33 1.26
N GLU A 55 2.08 1.12 1.44
CA GLU A 55 3.28 0.82 2.21
C GLU A 55 4.14 -0.21 1.48
N LEU A 56 5.46 -0.02 1.53
CA LEU A 56 6.45 -0.94 1.02
C LEU A 56 7.41 -1.33 2.14
N GLY A 57 7.42 -2.60 2.51
CA GLY A 57 8.37 -3.21 3.42
C GLY A 57 9.39 -4.08 2.68
N LEU A 58 10.62 -4.09 3.20
CA LEU A 58 11.73 -4.97 2.84
C LEU A 58 12.16 -5.75 4.09
#